data_AF-A0A346PIS1-F1
#
_entry.id   AF-A0A346PIS1-F1
#
_cell.length_a   1.000
_cell.length_b   1.000
_cell.length_c   1.000
_cell.angle_alpha   90.00
_cell.angle_beta   90.00
_cell.angle_gamma   90.00
#
_symmetry.space_group_name_H-M   'P 1'
#
loop_
_entity.id
_entity.type
_entity.pdbx_description
1 polymer ?
#
loop_
_entity_poly.entity_id
_entity_poly.type
_entity_poly.pdbx_seq_one_letter_code
_entity_poly.pdbx_strand_id
1 'polypeptide(L)'
;MATQLDPVSLSADLLYTVKTEGDADWLQRQLATLERPRLERALSTRTRKLSFWLNCYNAYGHVLMEADDRSLLEGNVLDRWTFFARDRIPVGGVWLSLNDLEHGLLRRSKHRWGFGYLPRPFPSSFERQFRLPECDPRIHFGLSRGGDTCPPIAIYSPADVDADLDIAVEWFLEENVGYDDESAAARIPRLFRRYRGDFGGKRGIVEFLQEYNAVPAGVTPSLEYEALDRAPEFDTDLEFDDLRP
;
A
#
# COMPACT_ATOMS: atom_id res chain seq x y z
N MET A 1 -20.00 21.33 23.06
CA MET A 1 -20.03 20.73 21.71
C MET A 1 -18.89 19.74 21.67
N ALA A 2 -19.15 18.44 21.51
CA ALA A 2 -18.07 17.46 21.41
C ALA A 2 -17.16 17.87 20.25
N THR A 3 -15.87 18.08 20.54
CA THR A 3 -14.85 18.38 19.53
C THR A 3 -14.79 17.17 18.61
N GLN A 4 -15.56 17.24 17.52
CA GLN A 4 -15.67 16.16 16.57
C GLN A 4 -14.32 16.04 15.85
N LEU A 5 -13.52 15.06 16.27
CA LEU A 5 -12.15 14.83 15.80
C LEU A 5 -12.09 14.74 14.26
N ASP A 6 -11.13 15.43 13.65
CA ASP A 6 -10.91 15.39 12.20
C ASP A 6 -10.68 13.94 11.73
N PRO A 7 -11.34 13.44 10.66
CA PRO A 7 -11.12 12.08 10.16
C PRO A 7 -9.65 11.71 9.93
N VAL A 8 -8.82 12.66 9.49
CA VAL A 8 -7.40 12.42 9.31
C VAL A 8 -6.71 12.15 10.64
N SER A 9 -6.95 12.97 11.66
CA SER A 9 -6.46 12.73 13.02
C SER A 9 -6.95 11.40 13.58
N LEU A 10 -8.23 11.04 13.37
CA LEU A 10 -8.77 9.75 13.79
C LEU A 10 -8.01 8.56 13.20
N SER A 11 -7.64 8.62 11.91
CA SER A 11 -6.84 7.56 11.28
C SER A 11 -5.43 7.47 11.85
N ALA A 12 -4.81 8.61 12.15
CA ALA A 12 -3.48 8.67 12.75
C ALA A 12 -3.48 8.15 14.19
N ASP A 13 -4.46 8.56 14.99
CA ASP A 13 -4.67 8.10 16.36
C ASP A 13 -4.95 6.59 16.38
N LEU A 14 -5.71 6.07 15.41
CA LEU A 14 -5.93 4.63 15.28
C LEU A 14 -4.62 3.89 15.06
N LEU A 15 -3.83 4.31 14.07
CA LEU A 15 -2.54 3.67 13.79
C LEU A 15 -1.59 3.75 15.00
N TYR A 16 -1.52 4.91 15.65
CA TYR A 16 -0.74 5.08 16.88
C TYR A 16 -1.18 4.09 17.96
N THR A 17 -2.48 4.05 18.26
CA THR A 17 -3.05 3.21 19.32
C THR A 17 -2.77 1.73 19.06
N VAL A 18 -2.96 1.27 17.82
CA VAL A 18 -2.69 -0.12 17.42
C VAL A 18 -1.19 -0.44 17.54
N LYS A 19 -0.30 0.46 17.11
CA LYS A 19 1.15 0.28 17.26
C LYS A 19 1.62 0.23 18.72
N THR A 20 0.87 0.84 19.63
CA THR A 20 1.15 0.82 21.07
C THR A 20 0.36 -0.25 21.84
N GLU A 21 -0.28 -1.20 21.14
CA GLU A 21 -1.10 -2.27 21.73
C GLU A 21 -2.23 -1.75 22.66
N GLY A 22 -2.80 -0.59 22.33
CA GLY A 22 -3.91 0.02 23.06
C GLY A 22 -5.29 -0.38 22.55
N ASP A 23 -6.35 -0.06 23.31
CA ASP A 23 -7.75 -0.28 22.88
C ASP A 23 -8.15 0.67 21.75
N ALA A 24 -8.17 0.13 20.53
CA ALA A 24 -8.52 0.81 19.30
C ALA A 24 -10.03 0.74 18.96
N ASP A 25 -10.86 0.03 19.72
CA ASP A 25 -12.25 -0.26 19.35
C ASP A 25 -13.09 1.01 19.20
N TRP A 26 -12.87 1.98 20.08
CA TRP A 26 -13.63 3.23 20.03
C TRP A 26 -13.26 4.05 18.79
N LEU A 27 -11.99 4.05 18.35
CA LEU A 27 -11.52 4.71 17.13
C LEU A 27 -12.11 4.03 15.89
N GLN A 28 -12.11 2.69 15.86
CA GLN A 28 -12.75 1.92 14.80
C GLN A 28 -14.25 2.24 14.70
N ARG A 29 -14.97 2.31 15.84
CA ARG A 29 -16.38 2.72 15.88
C ARG A 29 -16.60 4.15 15.39
N GLN A 30 -15.70 5.09 15.71
CA GLN A 30 -15.79 6.46 15.20
C GLN A 30 -15.61 6.48 13.68
N LEU A 31 -14.60 5.80 13.13
CA LEU A 31 -14.38 5.71 11.69
C LEU A 31 -15.56 5.03 10.95
N ALA A 32 -16.12 3.98 11.55
CA ALA A 32 -17.29 3.27 11.03
C ALA A 32 -18.52 4.19 10.89
N THR A 33 -18.72 5.07 11.86
CA THR A 33 -19.89 5.96 11.96
C THR A 33 -19.69 7.33 11.29
N LEU A 34 -18.55 7.56 10.63
CA LEU A 34 -18.31 8.81 9.89
C LEU A 34 -19.35 9.01 8.78
N GLU A 35 -19.98 10.18 8.78
CA GLU A 35 -20.88 10.55 7.70
C GLU A 35 -20.11 10.89 6.42
N ARG A 36 -20.62 10.45 5.26
CA ARG A 36 -19.97 10.68 3.96
C ARG A 36 -19.66 12.16 3.67
N PRO A 37 -20.56 13.15 3.91
CA PRO A 37 -20.26 14.56 3.66
C PRO A 37 -19.15 15.11 4.56
N ARG A 38 -18.95 14.51 5.75
CA ARG A 38 -17.86 14.89 6.64
C ARG A 38 -16.54 14.30 6.14
N LEU A 39 -16.56 13.02 5.75
CA LEU A 39 -15.40 12.37 5.14
C LEU A 39 -14.96 13.11 3.87
N GLU A 40 -15.90 13.53 3.02
CA GLU A 40 -15.62 14.30 1.80
C GLU A 40 -14.95 15.64 2.09
N ARG A 41 -15.46 16.42 3.05
CA ARG A 41 -14.84 17.68 3.46
C ARG A 41 -13.44 17.46 4.03
N ALA A 42 -13.28 16.42 4.84
CA ALA A 42 -12.00 16.08 5.45
C ALA A 42 -10.98 15.56 4.42
N LEU A 43 -11.41 14.88 3.36
CA LEU A 43 -10.56 14.30 2.34
C LEU A 43 -10.56 15.13 1.05
N SER A 44 -10.48 16.45 1.20
CA SER A 44 -10.58 17.43 0.11
C SER A 44 -9.30 17.57 -0.72
N THR A 45 -8.13 17.22 -0.18
CA THR A 45 -6.83 17.32 -0.86
C THR A 45 -6.19 15.95 -1.08
N ARG A 46 -5.25 15.86 -2.03
CA ARG A 46 -4.46 14.64 -2.27
C ARG A 46 -3.77 14.18 -1.00
N THR A 47 -3.04 15.05 -0.31
CA THR A 47 -2.26 14.70 0.89
C THR A 47 -3.14 14.19 2.02
N ARG A 48 -4.33 14.80 2.22
CA ARG A 48 -5.30 14.35 3.23
C ARG A 48 -5.90 12.99 2.91
N LYS A 49 -6.21 12.72 1.63
CA LYS A 49 -6.62 11.37 1.18
C LYS A 49 -5.50 10.36 1.38
N LEU A 50 -4.29 10.69 0.95
CA LEU A 50 -3.13 9.82 1.00
C LEU A 50 -2.80 9.42 2.44
N SER A 51 -2.63 10.41 3.32
CA SER A 51 -2.32 10.16 4.73
C SER A 51 -3.41 9.34 5.42
N PHE A 52 -4.69 9.67 5.18
CA PHE A 52 -5.81 8.93 5.75
C PHE A 52 -5.84 7.46 5.32
N TRP A 53 -5.71 7.19 4.02
CA TRP A 53 -5.79 5.82 3.50
C TRP A 53 -4.56 4.98 3.84
N LEU A 54 -3.35 5.57 3.87
CA LEU A 54 -2.15 4.89 4.36
C LEU A 54 -2.30 4.50 5.84
N ASN A 55 -2.75 5.43 6.67
CA ASN A 55 -2.98 5.16 8.09
C ASN A 55 -4.04 4.08 8.31
N CYS A 56 -5.17 4.16 7.61
CA CYS A 56 -6.20 3.12 7.69
C CYS A 56 -5.67 1.75 7.25
N TYR A 57 -4.95 1.67 6.13
CA TYR A 57 -4.41 0.39 5.68
C TYR A 57 -3.46 -0.21 6.71
N ASN A 58 -2.48 0.57 7.20
CA ASN A 58 -1.49 0.06 8.14
C ASN A 58 -2.13 -0.32 9.47
N ALA A 59 -3.05 0.50 9.99
CA ALA A 59 -3.71 0.22 11.27
C ALA A 59 -4.58 -1.05 11.20
N TYR A 60 -5.44 -1.16 10.19
CA TYR A 60 -6.28 -2.34 10.04
C TYR A 60 -5.47 -3.58 9.61
N GLY A 61 -4.35 -3.41 8.92
CA GLY A 61 -3.39 -4.49 8.67
C GLY A 61 -2.95 -5.14 9.99
N HIS A 62 -2.50 -4.33 10.95
CA HIS A 62 -2.14 -4.81 12.29
C HIS A 62 -3.31 -5.43 13.05
N VAL A 63 -4.46 -4.74 13.12
CA VAL A 63 -5.66 -5.26 13.82
C VAL A 63 -6.08 -6.61 13.27
N LEU A 64 -6.08 -6.77 11.95
CA LEU A 64 -6.45 -8.02 11.31
C LEU A 64 -5.39 -9.11 11.55
N MET A 65 -4.10 -8.76 11.55
CA MET A 65 -3.01 -9.70 11.87
C MET A 65 -3.02 -10.19 13.31
N GLU A 66 -3.50 -9.39 14.26
CA GLU A 66 -3.67 -9.78 15.66
C GLU A 66 -4.94 -10.61 15.88
N ALA A 67 -6.02 -10.27 15.17
CA ALA A 67 -7.32 -10.94 15.30
C ALA A 67 -7.40 -12.30 14.60
N ASP A 68 -6.76 -12.44 13.44
CA ASP A 68 -6.61 -13.72 12.75
C ASP A 68 -5.30 -14.37 13.23
N ASP A 69 -5.43 -15.51 13.90
CA ASP A 69 -4.30 -16.35 14.32
C ASP A 69 -3.31 -16.49 13.14
N ARG A 70 -2.02 -16.12 13.33
CA ARG A 70 -0.97 -16.07 12.28
C ARG A 70 -0.93 -17.31 11.39
N SER A 71 -1.49 -18.42 11.85
CA SER A 71 -1.82 -19.61 11.04
C SER A 71 -2.48 -19.32 9.68
N LEU A 72 -3.31 -18.28 9.52
CA LEU A 72 -3.88 -17.92 8.21
C LEU A 72 -2.87 -17.22 7.29
N LEU A 73 -1.89 -16.53 7.88
CA LEU A 73 -0.71 -16.04 7.19
C LEU A 73 0.36 -17.10 7.02
N GLU A 74 0.24 -18.30 7.58
CA GLU A 74 1.11 -19.46 7.34
C GLU A 74 0.41 -20.56 6.53
N GLY A 75 -0.90 -20.39 6.27
CA GLY A 75 -1.75 -21.31 5.52
C GLY A 75 -1.61 -21.21 4.01
N ASN A 76 -2.48 -21.96 3.30
CA ASN A 76 -2.45 -22.03 1.85
C ASN A 76 -2.83 -20.67 1.20
N VAL A 77 -2.49 -20.50 -0.09
CA VAL A 77 -2.73 -19.27 -0.88
C VAL A 77 -4.19 -18.76 -0.78
N LEU A 78 -5.16 -19.67 -0.65
CA LEU A 78 -6.58 -19.34 -0.47
C LEU A 78 -6.91 -18.67 0.88
N ASP A 79 -6.28 -19.10 1.98
CA ASP A 79 -6.55 -18.56 3.32
C ASP A 79 -6.02 -17.12 3.43
N ARG A 80 -4.81 -16.88 2.89
CA ARG A 80 -4.23 -15.54 2.75
C ARG A 80 -5.01 -14.65 1.79
N TRP A 81 -5.49 -15.18 0.66
CA TRP A 81 -6.36 -14.43 -0.25
C TRP A 81 -7.62 -13.93 0.47
N THR A 82 -8.20 -14.82 1.27
CA THR A 82 -9.40 -14.54 2.03
C THR A 82 -9.15 -13.46 3.09
N PHE A 83 -7.97 -13.45 3.72
CA PHE A 83 -7.55 -12.40 4.65
C PHE A 83 -7.62 -11.00 4.03
N PHE A 84 -6.98 -10.79 2.88
CA PHE A 84 -6.90 -9.47 2.24
C PHE A 84 -8.18 -9.06 1.50
N ALA A 85 -9.01 -10.02 1.09
CA ALA A 85 -10.22 -9.79 0.28
C ALA A 85 -11.52 -9.71 1.08
N ARG A 86 -11.54 -10.11 2.36
CA ARG A 86 -12.74 -10.02 3.19
C ARG A 86 -13.00 -8.56 3.61
N ASP A 87 -14.25 -8.13 3.45
CA ASP A 87 -14.71 -6.81 3.90
C ASP A 87 -14.84 -6.79 5.42
N ARG A 88 -13.79 -6.29 6.10
CA ARG A 88 -13.71 -6.25 7.57
C ARG A 88 -13.37 -4.87 8.12
N ILE A 89 -13.16 -3.89 7.25
CA ILE A 89 -12.71 -2.55 7.61
C ILE A 89 -13.88 -1.58 7.49
N PRO A 90 -14.50 -1.15 8.61
CA PRO A 90 -15.62 -0.23 8.56
C PRO A 90 -15.12 1.22 8.49
N VAL A 91 -15.43 1.92 7.39
CA VAL A 91 -15.09 3.33 7.21
C VAL A 91 -16.24 4.05 6.53
N GLY A 92 -16.73 5.14 7.11
CA GLY A 92 -17.69 6.01 6.43
C GLY A 92 -19.05 5.36 6.13
N GLY A 93 -19.48 4.42 6.97
CA GLY A 93 -20.71 3.63 6.78
C GLY A 93 -20.63 2.56 5.69
N VAL A 94 -19.43 2.22 5.20
CA VAL A 94 -19.20 1.09 4.28
C VAL A 94 -18.19 0.12 4.88
N TRP A 95 -18.28 -1.14 4.47
CA TRP A 95 -17.27 -2.16 4.74
C TRP A 95 -16.31 -2.22 3.57
N LEU A 96 -15.01 -2.22 3.86
CA LEU A 96 -13.92 -2.28 2.90
C LEU A 96 -13.01 -3.45 3.24
N SER A 97 -12.25 -3.92 2.26
CA SER A 97 -11.13 -4.84 2.44
C SER A 97 -9.78 -4.10 2.38
N LEU A 98 -8.69 -4.75 2.81
CA LEU A 98 -7.33 -4.24 2.59
C LEU A 98 -7.05 -4.04 1.09
N ASN A 99 -7.58 -4.95 0.26
CA ASN A 99 -7.54 -4.82 -1.19
C ASN A 99 -8.25 -3.56 -1.70
N ASP A 100 -9.35 -3.13 -1.08
CA ASP A 100 -10.05 -1.91 -1.51
C ASP A 100 -9.30 -0.66 -1.09
N LEU A 101 -8.67 -0.67 0.09
CA LEU A 101 -7.79 0.42 0.52
C LEU A 101 -6.58 0.56 -0.42
N GLU A 102 -5.85 -0.52 -0.68
CA GLU A 102 -4.67 -0.49 -1.55
C GLU A 102 -5.06 -0.25 -3.01
N HIS A 103 -5.86 -1.13 -3.60
CA HIS A 103 -6.08 -1.15 -5.04
C HIS A 103 -7.24 -0.25 -5.49
N GLY A 104 -8.27 -0.12 -4.65
CA GLY A 104 -9.42 0.74 -4.90
C GLY A 104 -9.11 2.22 -4.67
N LEU A 105 -8.60 2.56 -3.49
CA LEU A 105 -8.44 3.95 -3.05
C LEU A 105 -7.06 4.52 -3.36
N LEU A 106 -5.98 3.87 -2.92
CA LEU A 106 -4.61 4.36 -3.10
C LEU A 106 -4.15 4.22 -4.55
N ARG A 107 -4.33 3.05 -5.18
CA ARG A 107 -3.90 2.81 -6.57
C ARG A 107 -4.93 3.26 -7.62
N ARG A 108 -5.94 4.06 -7.24
CA ARG A 108 -6.95 4.63 -8.15
C ARG A 108 -7.73 3.57 -8.93
N SER A 109 -8.36 2.64 -8.21
CA SER A 109 -9.18 1.57 -8.77
C SER A 109 -8.42 0.71 -9.79
N LYS A 110 -7.17 0.33 -9.50
CA LYS A 110 -6.38 -0.57 -10.35
C LYS A 110 -6.63 -2.02 -10.01
N HIS A 111 -6.66 -2.87 -11.03
CA HIS A 111 -6.84 -4.29 -10.87
C HIS A 111 -5.61 -4.90 -10.17
N ARG A 112 -5.84 -5.75 -9.17
CA ARG A 112 -4.74 -6.43 -8.45
C ARG A 112 -3.81 -7.22 -9.36
N TRP A 113 -4.38 -8.04 -10.25
CA TRP A 113 -3.66 -8.82 -11.27
C TRP A 113 -3.32 -8.05 -12.56
N GLY A 114 -3.54 -6.73 -12.58
CA GLY A 114 -3.35 -5.93 -13.78
C GLY A 114 -1.90 -5.51 -14.04
N PHE A 115 -0.94 -5.96 -13.23
CA PHE A 115 0.44 -5.46 -13.19
C PHE A 115 0.55 -3.92 -13.06
N GLY A 116 -0.50 -3.27 -12.57
CA GLY A 116 -0.62 -1.81 -12.55
C GLY A 116 -1.13 -1.13 -13.82
N TYR A 117 -1.47 -1.89 -14.88
CA TYR A 117 -1.99 -1.35 -16.13
C TYR A 117 -3.51 -1.41 -16.23
N LEU A 118 -4.13 -2.47 -15.70
CA LEU A 118 -5.57 -2.69 -15.87
C LEU A 118 -6.37 -1.95 -14.78
N PRO A 119 -7.46 -1.25 -15.13
CA PRO A 119 -8.41 -0.75 -14.14
C PRO A 119 -9.27 -1.89 -13.57
N ARG A 120 -9.79 -1.72 -12.35
CA ARG A 120 -10.82 -2.59 -11.76
C ARG A 120 -12.12 -2.45 -12.55
N PRO A 121 -12.80 -3.56 -12.87
CA PRO A 121 -14.14 -3.49 -13.42
C PRO A 121 -15.11 -2.95 -12.36
N PHE A 122 -15.97 -2.01 -12.75
CA PHE A 122 -17.09 -1.50 -11.94
C PHE A 122 -16.70 -0.99 -10.53
N PRO A 123 -15.82 0.02 -10.40
CA PRO A 123 -15.51 0.61 -9.09
C PRO A 123 -16.77 1.20 -8.45
N SER A 124 -16.92 1.02 -7.13
CA SER A 124 -18.08 1.49 -6.37
C SER A 124 -18.17 3.03 -6.36
N SER A 125 -19.34 3.58 -6.02
CA SER A 125 -19.49 5.04 -5.89
C SER A 125 -18.57 5.61 -4.81
N PHE A 126 -18.34 4.84 -3.73
CA PHE A 126 -17.43 5.21 -2.66
C PHE A 126 -15.99 5.28 -3.18
N GLU A 127 -15.51 4.24 -3.88
CA GLU A 127 -14.17 4.26 -4.47
C GLU A 127 -13.99 5.45 -5.42
N ARG A 128 -14.95 5.71 -6.31
CA ARG A 128 -14.85 6.81 -7.29
C ARG A 128 -14.73 8.18 -6.62
N GLN A 129 -15.41 8.37 -5.49
CA GLN A 129 -15.40 9.62 -4.73
C GLN A 129 -14.09 9.80 -3.93
N PHE A 130 -13.64 8.73 -3.26
CA PHE A 130 -12.60 8.82 -2.25
C PHE A 130 -11.20 8.37 -2.69
N ARG A 131 -11.07 7.74 -3.86
CA ARG A 131 -9.77 7.38 -4.42
C ARG A 131 -8.86 8.59 -4.63
N LEU A 132 -7.57 8.33 -4.70
CA LEU A 132 -6.58 9.33 -5.09
C LEU A 132 -6.81 9.81 -6.53
N PRO A 133 -6.52 11.09 -6.83
CA PRO A 133 -6.65 11.62 -8.18
C PRO A 133 -5.73 10.90 -9.16
N GLU A 134 -4.54 10.50 -8.70
CA GLU A 134 -3.49 9.79 -9.43
C GLU A 134 -2.87 8.71 -8.54
N CYS A 135 -2.32 7.67 -9.16
CA CYS A 135 -1.61 6.60 -8.46
C CYS A 135 -0.19 7.09 -8.16
N ASP A 136 0.16 7.22 -6.89
CA ASP A 136 1.51 7.54 -6.44
C ASP A 136 2.29 6.22 -6.25
N PRO A 137 3.41 5.99 -6.95
CA PRO A 137 4.18 4.75 -6.82
C PRO A 137 4.81 4.58 -5.43
N ARG A 138 5.04 5.67 -4.68
CA ARG A 138 5.70 5.66 -3.37
C ARG A 138 4.87 4.94 -2.30
N ILE A 139 3.56 4.79 -2.51
CA ILE A 139 2.68 4.04 -1.60
C ILE A 139 3.15 2.60 -1.38
N HIS A 140 3.80 1.97 -2.37
CA HIS A 140 4.25 0.57 -2.27
C HIS A 140 5.32 0.36 -1.19
N PHE A 141 5.99 1.44 -0.79
CA PHE A 141 7.02 1.48 0.24
C PHE A 141 6.45 1.95 1.60
N GLY A 142 5.28 2.59 1.62
CA GLY A 142 4.60 3.05 2.84
C GLY A 142 3.55 2.09 3.41
N LEU A 143 3.26 0.98 2.72
CA LEU A 143 2.26 -0.01 3.14
C LEU A 143 2.91 -1.22 3.83
N SER A 144 2.45 -1.50 5.04
CA SER A 144 2.89 -2.65 5.85
C SER A 144 2.21 -3.92 5.38
N ARG A 145 2.92 -4.69 4.55
CA ARG A 145 2.40 -5.91 3.91
C ARG A 145 2.71 -7.19 4.69
N GLY A 146 3.23 -7.07 5.92
CA GLY A 146 3.50 -8.20 6.82
C GLY A 146 4.81 -8.96 6.56
N GLY A 147 5.66 -8.47 5.65
CA GLY A 147 6.93 -9.11 5.27
C GLY A 147 8.15 -8.55 6.00
N ASP A 148 9.24 -9.33 5.94
CA ASP A 148 10.48 -9.12 6.68
C ASP A 148 11.19 -7.80 6.33
N THR A 149 10.85 -7.19 5.18
CA THR A 149 11.49 -5.97 4.67
C THR A 149 10.48 -4.83 4.57
N CYS A 150 9.94 -4.40 5.70
CA CYS A 150 9.08 -3.22 5.76
C CYS A 150 9.82 -2.07 6.48
N PRO A 151 9.90 -0.87 5.89
CA PRO A 151 10.40 0.29 6.63
C PRO A 151 9.56 0.53 7.89
N PRO A 152 10.13 1.19 8.92
CA PRO A 152 9.39 1.53 10.13
C PRO A 152 8.12 2.30 9.76
N ILE A 153 6.98 1.79 10.22
CA ILE A 153 5.65 2.28 9.85
C ILE A 153 5.48 3.71 10.35
N ALA A 154 5.55 4.70 9.45
CA ALA A 154 5.28 6.09 9.80
C ALA A 154 3.78 6.29 10.07
N ILE A 155 3.46 7.20 10.98
CA ILE A 155 2.09 7.70 11.14
C ILE A 155 1.99 8.92 10.25
N TYR A 156 1.19 8.83 9.19
CA TYR A 156 1.20 9.83 8.13
C TYR A 156 0.32 11.03 8.49
N SER A 157 0.88 12.23 8.33
CA SER A 157 0.17 13.51 8.45
C SER A 157 0.02 14.16 7.07
N PRO A 158 -1.01 14.98 6.80
CA PRO A 158 -1.12 15.68 5.52
C PRO A 158 0.03 16.67 5.23
N ALA A 159 0.76 17.09 6.26
CA ALA A 159 1.88 18.01 6.13
C ALA A 159 3.16 17.28 5.73
N ASP A 160 3.34 16.05 6.22
CA ASP A 160 4.62 15.33 6.15
C ASP A 160 4.56 14.09 5.24
N VAL A 161 3.37 13.64 4.82
CA VAL A 161 3.17 12.37 4.09
C VAL A 161 4.04 12.21 2.86
N ASP A 162 4.29 13.29 2.11
CA ASP A 162 5.17 13.22 0.93
C ASP A 162 6.62 12.97 1.34
N ALA A 163 7.12 13.69 2.35
CA ALA A 163 8.48 13.52 2.87
C ALA A 163 8.67 12.17 3.57
N ASP A 164 7.69 11.70 4.34
CA ASP A 164 7.70 10.39 4.99
C ASP A 164 7.78 9.26 3.96
N LEU A 165 7.07 9.41 2.83
CA LEU A 165 7.14 8.45 1.72
C LEU A 165 8.49 8.50 1.01
N ASP A 166 9.07 9.68 0.81
CA ASP A 166 10.40 9.80 0.20
C ASP A 166 11.46 9.11 1.07
N ILE A 167 11.43 9.32 2.39
CA ILE A 167 12.33 8.62 3.34
C ILE A 167 12.14 7.11 3.27
N ALA A 168 10.89 6.63 3.22
CA ALA A 168 10.60 5.20 3.14
C ALA A 168 11.13 4.58 1.83
N VAL A 169 11.07 5.32 0.72
CA VAL A 169 11.62 4.90 -0.57
C VAL A 169 13.14 4.85 -0.50
N GLU A 170 13.80 5.94 -0.07
CA GLU A 170 15.26 6.01 0.04
C GLU A 170 15.82 4.84 0.84
N TRP A 171 15.29 4.61 2.03
CA TRP A 171 15.70 3.50 2.89
C TRP A 171 15.53 2.14 2.21
N PHE A 172 14.38 1.92 1.55
CA PHE A 172 14.11 0.65 0.91
C PHE A 172 15.04 0.40 -0.29
N LEU A 173 15.30 1.43 -1.10
CA LEU A 173 16.17 1.30 -2.26
C LEU A 173 17.63 1.10 -1.86
N GLU A 174 18.10 1.79 -0.83
CA GLU A 174 19.47 1.61 -0.30
C GLU A 174 19.71 0.17 0.15
N GLU A 175 18.73 -0.47 0.78
CA GLU A 175 18.86 -1.84 1.28
C GLU A 175 18.65 -2.92 0.21
N ASN A 176 17.84 -2.65 -0.82
CA ASN A 176 17.34 -3.69 -1.74
C ASN A 176 17.70 -3.50 -3.21
N VAL A 177 18.31 -2.38 -3.60
CA VAL A 177 18.74 -2.13 -4.99
C VAL A 177 20.25 -2.13 -5.07
N GLY A 178 20.78 -2.98 -5.95
CA GLY A 178 22.18 -3.00 -6.32
C GLY A 178 22.36 -2.60 -7.76
N TYR A 179 23.34 -1.74 -8.05
CA TYR A 179 23.70 -1.36 -9.41
C TYR A 179 25.16 -1.73 -9.70
N ASP A 180 25.37 -2.37 -10.84
CA ASP A 180 26.67 -2.78 -11.35
C ASP A 180 27.03 -1.93 -12.58
N ASP A 181 28.07 -1.10 -12.41
CA ASP A 181 28.62 -0.23 -13.45
C ASP A 181 29.27 -1.00 -14.62
N GLU A 182 29.86 -2.17 -14.37
CA GLU A 182 30.58 -2.93 -15.41
C GLU A 182 29.61 -3.58 -16.39
N SER A 183 28.52 -4.14 -15.87
CA SER A 183 27.49 -4.81 -16.68
C SER A 183 26.32 -3.88 -17.07
N ALA A 184 26.29 -2.64 -16.56
CA ALA A 184 25.16 -1.72 -16.68
C ALA A 184 23.84 -2.40 -16.30
N ALA A 185 23.83 -3.11 -15.17
CA ALA A 185 22.69 -3.87 -14.67
C ALA A 185 22.27 -3.40 -13.29
N ALA A 186 20.95 -3.24 -13.08
CA ALA A 186 20.37 -2.94 -11.79
C ALA A 186 19.59 -4.16 -11.29
N ARG A 187 20.03 -4.72 -10.16
CA ARG A 187 19.31 -5.75 -9.41
C ARG A 187 18.27 -5.06 -8.53
N ILE A 188 17.00 -5.38 -8.75
CA ILE A 188 15.86 -4.71 -8.11
C ILE A 188 14.82 -5.70 -7.57
N PRO A 189 14.05 -5.32 -6.54
CA PRO A 189 13.00 -6.18 -5.98
C PRO A 189 11.87 -6.49 -6.98
N ARG A 190 11.25 -7.67 -6.82
CA ARG A 190 10.08 -8.10 -7.62
C ARG A 190 8.90 -7.14 -7.50
N LEU A 191 8.86 -6.32 -6.44
CA LEU A 191 7.89 -5.23 -6.25
C LEU A 191 7.68 -4.40 -7.52
N PHE A 192 8.79 -4.00 -8.15
CA PHE A 192 8.77 -3.20 -9.38
C PHE A 192 8.18 -3.94 -10.57
N ARG A 193 8.29 -5.27 -10.62
CA ARG A 193 7.65 -6.10 -11.64
C ARG A 193 6.14 -6.22 -11.38
N ARG A 194 5.75 -6.46 -10.12
CA ARG A 194 4.35 -6.62 -9.70
C ARG A 194 3.52 -5.37 -9.98
N TYR A 195 4.07 -4.20 -9.68
CA TYR A 195 3.40 -2.91 -9.85
C TYR A 195 3.96 -2.09 -11.00
N ARG A 196 4.50 -2.76 -12.03
CA ARG A 196 5.20 -2.11 -13.14
C ARG A 196 4.43 -0.97 -13.80
N GLY A 197 3.12 -1.09 -13.97
CA GLY A 197 2.27 -0.03 -14.53
C GLY A 197 1.99 1.14 -13.58
N ASP A 198 2.25 1.00 -12.29
CA ASP A 198 2.19 2.11 -11.33
C ASP A 198 3.41 3.02 -11.46
N PHE A 199 4.57 2.42 -11.75
CA PHE A 199 5.80 3.13 -12.06
C PHE A 199 5.88 3.63 -13.52
N GLY A 200 4.81 3.51 -14.33
CA GLY A 200 4.87 3.95 -15.73
C GLY A 200 5.69 3.03 -16.66
N GLY A 201 5.83 1.75 -16.31
CA GLY A 201 6.53 0.76 -17.12
C GLY A 201 8.01 0.63 -16.78
N LYS A 202 8.79 -0.03 -17.66
CA LYS A 202 10.24 -0.21 -17.44
C LYS A 202 10.98 1.13 -17.40
N ARG A 203 10.60 2.06 -18.28
CA ARG A 203 11.24 3.37 -18.35
C ARG A 203 10.99 4.17 -17.08
N GLY A 204 9.75 4.22 -16.61
CA GLY A 204 9.45 4.94 -15.37
C GLY A 204 10.01 4.26 -14.12
N ILE A 205 10.25 2.94 -14.12
CA ILE A 205 11.08 2.30 -13.07
C ILE A 205 12.50 2.86 -13.08
N VAL A 206 13.14 2.96 -14.25
CA VAL A 206 14.49 3.55 -14.34
C VAL A 206 14.48 5.00 -13.90
N GLU A 207 13.52 5.80 -14.36
CA GLU A 207 13.35 7.20 -13.95
C GLU A 207 13.19 7.32 -12.42
N PHE A 208 12.38 6.44 -11.80
CA PHE A 208 12.18 6.38 -10.35
C PHE A 208 13.47 6.01 -9.61
N LEU A 209 14.21 5.00 -10.08
CA LEU A 209 15.48 4.62 -9.46
C LEU A 209 16.54 5.73 -9.57
N GLN A 210 16.51 6.51 -10.65
CA GLN A 210 17.39 7.65 -10.85
C GLN A 210 17.00 8.84 -9.97
N GLU A 211 15.70 9.10 -9.80
CA GLU A 211 15.18 10.15 -8.92
C GLU A 211 15.69 9.98 -7.48
N TYR A 212 15.73 8.74 -6.99
CA TYR A 212 16.24 8.40 -5.66
C TYR A 212 17.71 7.97 -5.62
N ASN A 213 18.48 8.25 -6.69
CA ASN A 213 19.92 7.96 -6.78
C ASN A 213 20.33 6.48 -6.60
N ALA A 214 19.40 5.53 -6.74
CA ALA A 214 19.70 4.09 -6.71
C ALA A 214 20.38 3.61 -8.01
N VAL A 215 20.21 4.37 -9.10
CA VAL A 215 20.89 4.18 -10.38
C VAL A 215 21.43 5.53 -10.85
N PRO A 216 22.64 5.63 -11.44
CA PRO A 216 23.15 6.88 -11.94
C PRO A 216 22.24 7.55 -12.97
N ALA A 217 22.20 8.88 -12.95
CA ALA A 217 21.44 9.65 -13.93
C ALA A 217 22.01 9.45 -15.35
N GLY A 218 21.12 9.30 -16.34
CA GLY A 218 21.50 9.23 -17.75
C GLY A 218 21.91 7.85 -18.27
N VAL A 219 21.97 6.83 -17.42
CA VAL A 219 22.14 5.43 -17.87
C VAL A 219 20.78 4.74 -18.05
N THR A 220 20.74 3.74 -18.93
CA THR A 220 19.56 2.88 -19.11
C THR A 220 19.95 1.45 -18.78
N PRO A 221 19.95 1.06 -17.50
CA PRO A 221 20.44 -0.25 -17.10
C PRO A 221 19.49 -1.36 -17.55
N SER A 222 20.04 -2.55 -17.71
CA SER A 222 19.23 -3.76 -17.73
C SER A 222 18.64 -3.99 -16.33
N LEU A 223 17.34 -4.30 -16.24
CA LEU A 223 16.66 -4.53 -14.96
C LEU A 223 16.62 -6.04 -14.68
N GLU A 224 17.33 -6.45 -13.64
CA GLU A 224 17.34 -7.81 -13.13
C GLU A 224 16.48 -7.89 -11.88
N TYR A 225 15.39 -8.66 -11.92
CA TYR A 225 14.53 -8.82 -10.77
C TYR A 225 15.07 -9.93 -9.87
N GLU A 226 15.09 -9.71 -8.55
CA GLU A 226 15.53 -10.73 -7.58
C GLU A 226 14.79 -12.07 -7.75
N ALA A 227 15.53 -13.17 -7.58
CA ALA A 227 15.03 -14.54 -7.64
C ALA A 227 14.26 -14.93 -6.36
N LEU A 228 13.44 -15.97 -6.44
CA LEU A 228 12.43 -16.40 -5.45
C LEU A 228 13.00 -16.89 -4.09
N ASP A 229 14.32 -16.78 -3.87
CA ASP A 229 15.03 -17.54 -2.83
C ASP A 229 15.05 -16.84 -1.45
N ARG A 230 14.71 -15.54 -1.38
CA ARG A 230 14.39 -14.87 -0.11
C ARG A 230 12.95 -15.23 0.26
N ALA A 231 12.73 -15.62 1.53
CA ALA A 231 11.44 -16.06 2.08
C ALA A 231 10.27 -15.26 1.47
N PRO A 232 9.14 -15.92 1.12
CA PRO A 232 8.16 -15.35 0.22
C PRO A 232 7.65 -14.01 0.74
N GLU A 233 8.05 -12.92 0.09
CA GLU A 233 7.34 -11.64 0.19
C GLU A 233 5.93 -11.84 -0.36
N PHE A 234 4.98 -12.22 0.51
CA PHE A 234 3.53 -12.20 0.29
C PHE A 234 3.14 -12.57 -1.15
N ASP A 235 3.57 -13.77 -1.53
CA ASP A 235 3.24 -14.36 -2.82
C ASP A 235 1.77 -14.78 -2.79
N THR A 236 0.92 -13.87 -3.26
CA THR A 236 -0.44 -14.19 -3.71
C THR A 236 -0.38 -14.42 -5.22
N ASP A 237 0.60 -15.22 -5.64
CA ASP A 237 0.74 -15.68 -7.00
C ASP A 237 -0.07 -16.98 -7.14
N LEU A 238 -1.27 -16.84 -7.70
CA LEU A 238 -1.85 -17.94 -8.47
C LEU A 238 -0.92 -18.14 -9.67
N GLU A 239 -0.18 -19.24 -9.65
CA GLU A 239 0.45 -19.80 -10.84
C GLU A 239 -0.63 -19.98 -11.92
N PHE A 240 -0.56 -19.17 -12.97
CA PHE A 240 -1.26 -19.44 -14.22
C PHE A 240 -0.33 -20.05 -15.28
N ASP A 241 0.89 -20.47 -14.90
CA ASP A 241 1.81 -21.12 -15.85
C ASP A 241 1.73 -22.66 -15.83
N ASP A 242 0.99 -23.26 -14.88
CA ASP A 242 0.74 -24.71 -14.81
C ASP A 242 -0.62 -25.15 -15.37
N LEU A 243 -1.35 -24.25 -16.03
CA LEU A 243 -2.55 -24.58 -16.81
C LEU A 243 -2.32 -24.25 -18.29
N ARG A 244 -1.38 -24.94 -18.90
CA ARG A 244 -1.50 -25.30 -20.33
C ARG A 244 -1.94 -26.76 -20.40
N PRO A 245 -2.91 -27.09 -21.26
CA PRO A 245 -3.48 -28.43 -21.34
C PRO A 245 -2.44 -29.49 -21.70
#